data_AF-A0A9D7J6H9-F1
#
_entry.id   AF-A0A9D7J6H9-F1
#
_cell.length_a   1.000
_cell.length_b   1.000
_cell.length_c   1.000
_cell.angle_alpha   90.00
_cell.angle_beta   90.00
_cell.angle_gamma   90.00
#
_symmetry.space_group_name_H-M   'P 1'
#
loop_
_entity.id
_entity.type
_entity.pdbx_description
1 polymer ?
#
loop_
_entity_poly.entity_id
_entity_poly.type
_entity_poly.pdbx_seq_one_letter_code
_entity_poly.pdbx_strand_id
1 'polypeptide(L)'
;MNTPTTSRQTRWGRSRILGGGAGRLIAVSVVLGAALSSTIGGLFVAFDNPSRPWVAFAIFAAVLLPVSTALAWVLLVDRSTIAGATKNPEENVENVWFERAALGALGDLMVVLGLGTGAFALFDLDVAPALLLGALWFLATADFAVRYLLIRRAEG
;
A
#
# COMPACT_ATOMS: atom_id res chain seq x y z
N MET A 1 0.95 12.66 42.38
CA MET A 1 -0.27 12.20 41.69
C MET A 1 -0.20 12.76 40.28
N ASN A 2 0.32 11.98 39.32
CA ASN A 2 0.65 12.48 37.99
C ASN A 2 -0.61 12.32 37.11
N THR A 3 -1.25 13.42 36.78
CA THR A 3 -2.38 13.46 35.84
C THR A 3 -1.87 12.99 34.47
N PRO A 4 -2.44 11.92 33.88
CA PRO A 4 -2.12 11.56 32.50
C PRO A 4 -2.58 12.70 31.60
N THR A 5 -1.65 13.34 30.91
CA THR A 5 -1.95 14.34 29.89
C THR A 5 -2.76 13.66 28.80
N THR A 6 -4.05 13.96 28.72
CA THR A 6 -4.93 13.47 27.65
C THR A 6 -4.34 13.95 26.33
N SER A 7 -3.68 13.05 25.60
CA SER A 7 -3.12 13.41 24.30
C SER A 7 -4.29 13.86 23.42
N ARG A 8 -4.25 15.11 22.95
CA ARG A 8 -5.31 15.69 22.14
C ARG A 8 -5.36 14.91 20.81
N GLN A 9 -6.22 13.91 20.76
CA GLN A 9 -6.47 13.12 19.56
C GLN A 9 -7.12 14.02 18.50
N THR A 10 -6.68 13.91 17.25
CA THR A 10 -7.20 14.69 16.13
C THR A 10 -7.72 13.77 15.04
N ARG A 11 -8.72 14.20 14.26
CA ARG A 11 -9.35 13.38 13.21
C ARG A 11 -8.36 12.90 12.13
N TRP A 12 -7.27 13.63 11.93
CA TRP A 12 -6.24 13.36 10.91
C TRP A 12 -4.91 12.86 11.50
N GLY A 13 -4.83 12.69 12.83
CA GLY A 13 -3.58 12.37 13.53
C GLY A 13 -2.53 13.49 13.47
N ARG A 14 -1.39 13.21 14.09
CA ARG A 14 -0.16 14.02 14.10
C ARG A 14 1.00 13.07 13.89
N SER A 15 2.06 13.53 13.24
CA SER A 15 3.29 12.75 13.11
C SER A 15 4.15 12.89 14.37
N ARG A 16 4.64 11.77 14.90
CA ARG A 16 5.65 11.77 15.98
C ARG A 16 7.02 12.26 15.50
N ILE A 17 7.35 11.99 14.24
CA ILE A 17 8.68 12.19 13.64
C ILE A 17 8.91 13.64 13.21
N LEU A 18 7.93 14.28 12.56
CA LEU A 18 8.12 15.63 11.99
C LEU A 18 7.92 16.76 13.01
N GLY A 19 7.28 16.49 14.15
CA GLY A 19 6.88 17.49 15.15
C GLY A 19 5.89 18.54 14.59
N GLY A 20 4.74 18.70 15.24
CA GLY A 20 3.76 19.74 14.89
C GLY A 20 2.30 19.25 14.78
N GLY A 21 1.45 20.09 14.20
CA GLY A 21 0.02 19.82 14.02
C GLY A 21 -0.32 18.99 12.78
N ALA A 22 -1.58 18.56 12.68
CA ALA A 22 -2.10 17.76 11.57
C ALA A 22 -1.87 18.40 10.18
N GLY A 23 -1.88 19.73 10.09
CA GLY A 23 -1.61 20.45 8.83
C GLY A 23 -0.21 20.20 8.26
N ARG A 24 0.81 20.08 9.11
CA ARG A 24 2.19 19.80 8.65
C ARG A 24 2.31 18.38 8.12
N LEU A 25 1.64 17.42 8.77
CA LEU A 25 1.59 16.04 8.32
C LEU A 25 0.95 15.94 6.93
N ILE A 26 -0.19 16.59 6.71
CA ILE A 26 -0.88 16.62 5.41
C ILE A 26 0.04 17.25 4.35
N ALA A 27 0.62 18.41 4.64
CA ALA A 27 1.50 19.10 3.70
C ALA A 27 2.70 18.23 3.27
N VAL A 28 3.39 17.60 4.23
CA VAL A 28 4.53 16.72 3.92
C VAL A 28 4.08 15.48 3.15
N SER A 29 2.91 14.92 3.48
CA SER A 29 2.36 13.76 2.76
C SER A 29 2.01 14.09 1.32
N VAL A 30 1.47 15.28 1.07
CA VAL A 30 1.19 15.77 -0.30
C VAL A 30 2.50 15.97 -1.06
N VAL A 31 3.51 16.58 -0.45
CA VAL A 31 4.82 16.80 -1.11
C VAL A 31 5.51 15.48 -1.45
N LEU A 32 5.56 14.54 -0.51
CA LEU A 32 6.13 13.21 -0.75
C LEU A 32 5.32 12.42 -1.79
N GLY A 33 4.00 12.50 -1.72
CA GLY A 33 3.11 11.88 -2.69
C GLY A 33 3.33 12.44 -4.10
N ALA A 34 3.41 13.76 -4.24
CA ALA A 34 3.69 14.44 -5.49
C ALA A 34 5.09 14.11 -6.03
N ALA A 35 6.09 14.01 -5.17
CA ALA A 35 7.44 13.59 -5.56
C ALA A 35 7.42 12.17 -6.13
N LEU A 36 6.81 11.21 -5.41
CA LEU A 36 6.72 9.81 -5.84
C LEU A 36 5.93 9.67 -7.15
N SER A 37 4.76 10.31 -7.26
CA SER A 37 3.93 10.24 -8.46
C SER A 37 4.62 10.87 -9.67
N SER A 38 5.34 11.98 -9.47
CA SER A 38 6.13 12.62 -10.53
C SER A 38 7.31 11.75 -10.96
N THR A 39 8.01 11.09 -10.03
CA THR A 39 9.09 10.16 -10.38
C THR A 39 8.55 9.03 -11.25
N ILE A 40 7.43 8.42 -10.87
CA ILE A 40 6.85 7.30 -11.63
C ILE A 40 6.32 7.77 -13.00
N GLY A 41 5.63 8.90 -13.07
CA GLY A 41 5.19 9.48 -14.35
C GLY A 41 6.37 9.87 -15.25
N GLY A 42 7.47 10.37 -14.67
CA GLY A 42 8.70 10.70 -15.39
C GLY A 42 9.39 9.46 -15.96
N LEU A 43 9.47 8.38 -15.18
CA LEU A 43 10.00 7.08 -15.64
C LEU A 43 9.15 6.52 -16.80
N PHE A 44 7.82 6.62 -16.71
CA PHE A 44 6.95 6.20 -17.80
C PHE A 44 7.28 6.95 -19.10
N VAL A 45 7.36 8.28 -19.05
CA VAL A 45 7.70 9.09 -20.24
C VAL A 45 9.10 8.77 -20.77
N ALA A 46 10.08 8.55 -19.88
CA ALA A 46 11.45 8.24 -20.26
C ALA A 46 11.58 6.89 -20.99
N PHE A 47 10.82 5.87 -20.58
CA PHE A 47 10.90 4.55 -21.17
C PHE A 47 9.98 4.37 -22.39
N ASP A 48 8.74 4.81 -22.30
CA ASP A 48 7.72 4.56 -23.33
C ASP A 48 7.78 5.56 -24.50
N ASN A 49 8.43 6.72 -24.30
CA ASN A 49 8.55 7.79 -25.31
C ASN A 49 7.22 8.10 -26.03
N PRO A 50 6.13 8.39 -25.29
CA PRO A 50 4.82 8.55 -25.88
C PRO A 50 4.75 9.81 -26.76
N SER A 51 3.88 9.80 -27.78
CA SER A 51 3.74 10.91 -28.74
C SER A 51 3.37 12.26 -28.09
N ARG A 52 2.81 12.23 -26.87
CA ARG A 52 2.47 13.41 -26.06
C ARG A 52 3.04 13.26 -24.64
N PRO A 53 4.35 13.49 -24.44
CA PRO A 53 5.05 13.19 -23.18
C PRO A 53 4.46 13.94 -21.98
N TRP A 54 4.15 15.22 -22.13
CA TRP A 54 3.56 16.03 -21.05
C TRP A 54 2.16 15.59 -20.66
N VAL A 55 1.35 15.11 -21.61
CA VAL A 55 -0.01 14.61 -21.33
C VAL A 55 0.08 13.27 -20.60
N ALA A 56 0.94 12.36 -21.08
CA ALA A 56 1.17 11.08 -20.42
C ALA A 56 1.68 11.25 -18.99
N PHE A 57 2.68 12.12 -18.78
CA PHE A 57 3.16 12.46 -17.45
C PHE A 57 2.04 12.97 -16.55
N ALA A 58 1.24 13.93 -17.02
CA ALA A 58 0.17 14.53 -16.23
C ALA A 58 -0.88 13.51 -15.82
N ILE A 59 -1.25 12.59 -16.72
CA ILE A 59 -2.21 11.50 -16.42
C ILE A 59 -1.64 10.58 -15.35
N PHE A 60 -0.42 10.06 -15.54
CA PHE A 60 0.20 9.15 -14.57
C PHE A 60 0.40 9.82 -13.21
N ALA A 61 0.92 11.04 -13.18
CA ALA A 61 1.14 11.78 -11.95
C ALA A 61 -0.19 12.06 -11.23
N ALA A 62 -1.23 12.51 -11.95
CA ALA A 62 -2.54 12.81 -11.35
C ALA A 62 -3.24 11.55 -10.80
N VAL A 63 -3.13 10.42 -11.49
CA VAL A 63 -3.72 9.14 -11.05
C VAL A 63 -2.99 8.58 -9.83
N LEU A 64 -1.65 8.69 -9.79
CA LEU A 64 -0.87 8.16 -8.66
C LEU A 64 -0.88 9.07 -7.43
N LEU A 65 -1.02 10.39 -7.61
CA LEU A 65 -0.95 11.37 -6.53
C LEU A 65 -1.83 11.03 -5.31
N PRO A 66 -3.12 10.67 -5.42
CA PRO A 66 -3.93 10.34 -4.25
C PRO A 66 -3.39 9.10 -3.51
N VAL A 67 -2.95 8.07 -4.24
CA VAL A 67 -2.43 6.82 -3.65
C VAL A 67 -1.08 7.05 -2.97
N SER A 68 -0.17 7.77 -3.62
CA SER A 68 1.16 8.06 -3.07
C SER A 68 1.08 9.01 -1.88
N THR A 69 0.19 10.01 -1.92
CA THR A 69 -0.07 10.90 -0.77
C THR A 69 -0.66 10.13 0.41
N ALA A 70 -1.62 9.23 0.16
CA ALA A 70 -2.19 8.39 1.21
C ALA A 70 -1.11 7.48 1.83
N LEU A 71 -0.26 6.86 1.01
CA LEU A 71 0.84 6.03 1.48
C LEU A 71 1.83 6.83 2.35
N ALA A 72 2.24 8.01 1.89
CA ALA A 72 3.13 8.90 2.64
C ALA A 72 2.50 9.31 3.98
N TRP A 73 1.20 9.59 3.99
CA TRP A 73 0.47 9.90 5.22
C TRP A 73 0.45 8.72 6.19
N VAL A 74 0.12 7.50 5.72
CA VAL A 74 0.08 6.29 6.55
C VAL A 74 1.44 5.99 7.20
N LEU A 75 2.54 6.23 6.47
CA LEU A 75 3.91 6.00 6.98
C LEU A 75 4.34 7.04 8.02
N LEU A 76 3.83 8.28 7.92
CA LEU A 76 4.24 9.40 8.78
C LEU A 76 3.33 9.62 9.98
N VAL A 77 2.06 9.22 9.90
CA VAL A 77 1.07 9.46 10.95
C VAL A 77 1.35 8.60 12.18
N ASP A 78 1.38 9.22 13.36
CA ASP A 78 1.35 8.48 14.61
C ASP A 78 -0.09 8.06 14.87
N ARG A 79 -0.38 6.76 14.67
CA ARG A 79 -1.71 6.17 14.83
C ARG A 79 -2.30 6.42 16.23
N SER A 80 -1.48 6.55 17.27
CA SER A 80 -1.94 6.80 18.64
C SER A 80 -2.59 8.18 18.84
N THR A 81 -2.36 9.10 17.90
CA THR A 81 -2.89 10.46 17.93
C THR A 81 -4.17 10.64 17.10
N ILE A 82 -4.61 9.60 16.40
CA ILE A 82 -5.86 9.60 15.63
C ILE A 82 -7.03 9.38 16.58
N ALA A 83 -8.06 10.24 16.49
CA ALA A 83 -9.28 10.08 17.27
C ALA A 83 -10.02 8.79 16.88
N GLY A 84 -10.30 7.93 17.85
CA GLY A 84 -10.98 6.64 17.63
C GLY A 84 -10.07 5.48 17.23
N ALA A 85 -8.75 5.67 17.18
CA ALA A 85 -7.82 4.55 17.00
C ALA A 85 -7.89 3.60 18.22
N THR A 86 -8.15 2.32 17.98
CA THR A 86 -8.08 1.27 18.99
C THR A 86 -6.67 1.22 19.59
N LYS A 87 -6.60 1.23 20.93
CA LYS A 87 -5.35 1.37 21.68
C LYS A 87 -4.36 0.22 21.43
N ASN A 88 -4.88 -0.98 21.12
CA ASN A 88 -4.13 -2.18 20.72
C ASN A 88 -4.68 -2.72 19.38
N PRO A 89 -4.20 -2.26 18.23
CA PRO A 89 -4.66 -2.76 16.93
C PRO A 89 -4.29 -4.23 16.69
N GLU A 90 -3.20 -4.72 17.30
CA GLU A 90 -2.82 -6.15 17.28
C GLU A 90 -3.83 -7.06 17.98
N GLU A 91 -4.59 -6.55 18.96
CA GLU A 91 -5.64 -7.32 19.65
C GLU A 91 -6.99 -7.27 18.92
N ASN A 92 -7.08 -6.56 17.79
CA ASN A 92 -8.29 -6.57 16.97
C ASN A 92 -8.34 -7.89 16.17
N VAL A 93 -9.42 -8.65 16.35
CA VAL A 93 -9.70 -9.88 15.60
C VAL A 93 -9.58 -9.67 14.09
N GLU A 94 -9.98 -8.50 13.57
CA GLU A 94 -9.87 -8.18 12.15
C GLU A 94 -8.42 -8.05 11.68
N ASN A 95 -7.52 -7.53 12.54
CA ASN A 95 -6.11 -7.40 12.22
C ASN A 95 -5.42 -8.78 12.23
N VAL A 96 -5.81 -9.66 13.15
CA VAL A 96 -5.35 -11.06 13.19
C VAL A 96 -5.82 -11.81 11.93
N TRP A 97 -7.07 -11.62 11.51
CA TRP A 97 -7.57 -12.24 10.27
C TRP A 97 -6.84 -11.72 9.04
N PHE A 98 -6.59 -10.41 8.97
CA PHE A 98 -5.83 -9.80 7.90
C PHE A 98 -4.41 -10.35 7.84
N GLU A 99 -3.70 -10.39 8.97
CA GLU A 99 -2.32 -10.85 9.03
C GLU A 99 -2.19 -12.34 8.67
N ARG A 100 -3.10 -13.18 9.18
CA ARG A 100 -3.17 -14.60 8.80
C ARG A 100 -3.44 -14.79 7.31
N ALA A 101 -4.38 -14.04 6.74
CA ALA A 101 -4.69 -14.10 5.31
C ALA A 101 -3.50 -13.64 4.46
N ALA A 102 -2.83 -12.56 4.88
CA ALA A 102 -1.68 -11.99 4.17
C ALA A 102 -0.46 -12.93 4.19
N LEU A 103 -0.11 -13.48 5.36
CA LEU A 103 1.00 -14.43 5.49
C LEU A 103 0.74 -15.71 4.68
N GLY A 104 -0.51 -16.19 4.70
CA GLY A 104 -0.93 -17.32 3.86
C GLY A 104 -0.75 -17.02 2.37
N ALA A 105 -1.31 -15.91 1.89
CA ALA A 105 -1.25 -15.55 0.48
C ALA A 105 0.17 -15.27 -0.02
N LEU A 106 1.03 -14.73 0.84
CA LEU A 106 2.44 -14.53 0.52
C LEU A 106 3.17 -15.87 0.32
N GLY A 107 2.88 -16.87 1.17
CA GLY A 107 3.45 -18.21 1.05
C GLY A 107 3.07 -18.87 -0.29
N ASP A 108 1.79 -18.80 -0.65
CA ASP A 108 1.28 -19.29 -1.94
C ASP A 108 1.94 -18.56 -3.12
N LEU A 109 2.08 -17.24 -3.03
CA LEU A 109 2.73 -16.44 -4.07
C LEU A 109 4.22 -16.83 -4.24
N MET A 110 4.94 -17.11 -3.15
CA MET A 110 6.32 -17.60 -3.22
C MET A 110 6.41 -18.94 -3.96
N VAL A 111 5.46 -19.85 -3.73
CA VAL A 111 5.39 -21.13 -4.45
C VAL A 111 5.09 -20.92 -5.93
N VAL A 112 4.09 -20.09 -6.25
CA VAL A 112 3.72 -19.76 -7.63
C VAL A 112 4.87 -19.10 -8.38
N LEU A 113 5.58 -18.17 -7.73
CA LEU A 113 6.76 -17.52 -8.31
C LEU A 113 7.89 -18.52 -8.52
N GLY A 114 8.21 -19.36 -7.54
CA GLY A 114 9.28 -20.37 -7.67
C GLY A 114 9.01 -21.38 -8.78
N LEU A 115 7.81 -21.93 -8.84
CA LEU A 115 7.39 -22.86 -9.90
C LEU A 115 7.32 -22.15 -11.26
N GLY A 116 6.78 -20.92 -11.27
CA GLY A 116 6.73 -20.08 -12.46
C GLY A 116 8.11 -19.85 -13.04
N THR A 117 9.07 -19.39 -12.23
CA THR A 117 10.45 -19.19 -12.66
C THR A 117 11.06 -20.47 -13.24
N GLY A 118 10.85 -21.63 -12.60
CA GLY A 118 11.30 -22.92 -13.13
C GLY A 118 10.68 -23.26 -14.49
N ALA A 119 9.38 -23.05 -14.65
CA ALA A 119 8.69 -23.31 -15.92
C ALA A 119 9.19 -22.39 -17.05
N PHE A 120 9.36 -21.10 -16.80
CA PHE A 120 9.93 -20.18 -17.77
C PHE A 120 11.35 -20.59 -18.19
N ALA A 121 12.16 -21.04 -17.23
CA ALA A 121 13.54 -21.48 -17.50
C ALA A 121 13.62 -22.81 -18.30
N LEU A 122 12.68 -23.73 -18.09
CA LEU A 122 12.68 -25.05 -18.74
C LEU A 122 12.01 -25.06 -20.11
N PHE A 123 10.96 -24.27 -20.29
CA PHE A 123 10.11 -24.30 -21.48
C PHE A 123 10.27 -23.09 -22.41
N ASP A 124 11.17 -22.16 -22.07
CA ASP A 124 11.43 -20.93 -22.85
C ASP A 124 10.14 -20.17 -23.20
N LEU A 125 9.31 -19.97 -22.17
CA LEU A 125 7.98 -19.38 -22.34
C LEU A 125 8.09 -17.87 -22.63
N ASP A 126 7.66 -17.46 -23.82
CA ASP A 126 7.55 -16.05 -24.19
C ASP A 126 6.15 -15.52 -23.85
N VAL A 127 6.03 -14.88 -22.68
CA VAL A 127 4.78 -14.29 -22.19
C VAL A 127 5.00 -12.80 -21.96
N ALA A 128 4.10 -11.98 -22.48
CA ALA A 128 4.13 -10.54 -22.27
C ALA A 128 4.20 -10.20 -20.76
N PRO A 129 5.21 -9.44 -20.29
CA PRO A 129 5.37 -9.15 -18.86
C PRO A 129 4.14 -8.49 -18.22
N ALA A 130 3.40 -7.68 -18.98
CA ALA A 130 2.16 -7.06 -18.52
C ALA A 130 1.08 -8.10 -18.18
N LEU A 131 0.95 -9.17 -18.99
CA LEU A 131 0.00 -10.26 -18.71
C LEU A 131 0.45 -11.08 -17.50
N LEU A 132 1.74 -11.40 -17.41
CA LEU A 132 2.30 -12.15 -16.28
C LEU A 132 2.09 -11.40 -14.95
N LEU A 133 2.48 -10.12 -14.89
CA LEU A 133 2.31 -9.30 -13.70
C LEU A 133 0.84 -9.05 -13.36
N GLY A 134 -0.01 -8.85 -14.38
CA GLY A 134 -1.45 -8.73 -14.19
C GLY A 134 -2.08 -10.00 -13.59
N ALA A 135 -1.68 -11.17 -14.10
CA ALA A 135 -2.13 -12.46 -13.59
C ALA A 135 -1.65 -12.70 -12.15
N LEU A 136 -0.39 -12.40 -11.84
CA LEU A 136 0.16 -12.53 -10.49
C LEU A 136 -0.52 -11.59 -9.49
N TRP A 137 -0.76 -10.33 -9.89
CA TRP A 137 -1.48 -9.37 -9.06
C TRP A 137 -2.92 -9.81 -8.78
N PHE A 138 -3.62 -10.30 -9.80
CA PHE A 138 -4.98 -10.82 -9.65
C PHE A 138 -4.99 -12.07 -8.75
N LEU A 139 -4.07 -13.00 -8.96
CA LEU A 139 -3.94 -14.21 -8.15
C LEU A 139 -3.67 -13.87 -6.67
N ALA A 140 -2.72 -12.97 -6.40
CA ALA A 140 -2.39 -12.55 -5.04
C ALA A 140 -3.60 -11.88 -4.34
N THR A 141 -4.31 -11.01 -5.06
CA THR A 141 -5.46 -10.28 -4.51
C THR A 141 -6.65 -11.22 -4.29
N ALA A 142 -6.90 -12.13 -5.24
CA ALA A 142 -7.97 -13.11 -5.15
C ALA A 142 -7.73 -14.12 -4.02
N ASP A 143 -6.51 -14.66 -3.90
CA ASP A 143 -6.17 -15.60 -2.83
C ASP A 143 -6.27 -14.93 -1.45
N PHE A 144 -5.71 -13.73 -1.30
CA PHE A 144 -5.86 -12.95 -0.07
C PHE A 144 -7.34 -12.72 0.27
N ALA A 145 -8.15 -12.28 -0.69
CA ALA A 145 -9.56 -11.98 -0.46
C ALA A 145 -10.35 -13.23 -0.06
N VAL A 146 -10.15 -14.35 -0.76
CA VAL A 146 -10.80 -15.63 -0.44
C VAL A 146 -10.39 -16.09 0.96
N ARG A 147 -9.09 -16.07 1.27
CA ARG A 147 -8.56 -16.52 2.56
C ARG A 147 -9.05 -15.64 3.71
N TYR A 148 -9.10 -14.32 3.51
CA TYR A 148 -9.68 -13.38 4.46
C TYR A 148 -11.17 -13.65 4.72
N LEU A 149 -11.98 -13.84 3.66
CA LEU A 149 -13.40 -14.12 3.80
C LEU A 149 -13.67 -15.46 4.49
N LEU A 150 -12.85 -16.48 4.24
CA LEU A 150 -12.96 -17.78 4.90
C LEU A 150 -12.64 -17.68 6.40
N ILE A 151 -11.53 -17.02 6.77
CA ILE A 151 -11.15 -16.82 8.17
C ILE A 151 -12.22 -16.00 8.90
N ARG A 152 -12.66 -14.89 8.29
CA ARG A 152 -13.72 -14.04 8.83
C ARG A 152 -15.03 -14.81 9.07
N ARG A 153 -15.38 -15.74 8.17
CA ARG A 153 -16.58 -16.58 8.32
C ARG A 153 -16.43 -17.66 9.39
N ALA A 154 -15.22 -18.15 9.61
CA ALA A 154 -14.95 -19.22 10.58
C ALA A 154 -14.85 -18.67 12.02
N GLU A 155 -14.37 -17.44 12.18
CA GLU A 155 -14.06 -16.83 13.48
C GLU A 155 -14.98 -15.65 13.86
N GLY A 156 -15.86 -15.18 12.97
CA GLY A 156 -16.83 -14.09 13.19
C GLY A 156 -18.26 -14.58 13.34
#